data_AF-A0A3D2Q0T3-F1
#
_entry.id   AF-A0A3D2Q0T3-F1
#
_cell.length_a   1.000
_cell.length_b   1.000
_cell.length_c   1.000
_cell.angle_alpha   90.00
_cell.angle_beta   90.00
_cell.angle_gamma   90.00
#
_symmetry.space_group_name_H-M   'P 1'
#
loop_
_entity.id
_entity.type
_entity.pdbx_description
1 polymer ?
#
loop_
_entity_poly.entity_id
_entity_poly.type
_entity_poly.pdbx_seq_one_letter_code
_entity_poly.pdbx_strand_id
1 'polypeptide(L)' 'MSYSLPDDKGHFEQYGGVFIAETLMTAVTELKEAYKKYKDDADFIKEFEYDLKHYVGRTTPLYHAENLS' A
#
# COMPACT_ATOMS: atom_id res chain seq x y z
N MET A 1 -1.52 -8.26 19.96
CA MET A 1 -0.97 -9.07 18.87
C MET A 1 -0.17 -8.15 17.96
N SER A 2 1.10 -8.42 17.69
CA SER A 2 1.85 -7.68 16.66
C SER A 2 1.48 -8.25 15.30
N TYR A 3 0.89 -7.44 14.43
CA TYR A 3 0.65 -7.83 13.04
C TYR A 3 1.98 -7.81 12.28
N SER A 4 2.37 -8.92 11.69
CA SER A 4 3.66 -9.09 11.00
C SER A 4 3.51 -9.75 9.62
N LEU A 5 2.35 -9.56 8.98
CA LEU A 5 2.08 -10.03 7.63
C LEU A 5 2.17 -8.87 6.62
N PRO A 6 2.44 -9.15 5.34
CA PRO A 6 2.89 -10.45 4.81
C PRO A 6 4.30 -10.81 5.28
N ASP A 7 4.71 -12.06 5.10
CA ASP A 7 6.10 -12.48 5.31
C ASP A 7 7.05 -11.92 4.22
N ASP A 8 8.35 -12.17 4.36
CA ASP A 8 9.37 -11.65 3.43
C ASP A 8 9.21 -12.15 1.97
N LYS A 9 8.52 -13.28 1.80
CA LYS A 9 8.18 -13.88 0.50
C LYS A 9 6.86 -13.36 -0.07
N GLY A 10 6.16 -12.49 0.66
CA GLY A 10 4.89 -11.90 0.25
C GLY A 10 3.67 -12.77 0.58
N HIS A 11 3.81 -13.74 1.48
CA HIS A 11 2.72 -14.61 1.89
C HIS A 11 1.94 -14.05 3.09
N PHE A 12 0.62 -14.12 3.00
CA PHE A 12 -0.32 -14.00 4.11
C PHE A 12 -0.74 -15.41 4.51
N GLU A 13 0.02 -16.02 5.42
CA GLU A 13 -0.13 -17.45 5.76
C GLU A 13 0.01 -18.32 4.49
N GLN A 14 -0.96 -19.18 4.16
CA GLN A 14 -0.90 -19.97 2.92
C GLN A 14 -1.21 -19.19 1.62
N TYR A 15 -1.59 -17.92 1.71
CA TYR A 15 -2.05 -17.13 0.56
C TYR A 15 -1.01 -16.10 0.11
N GLY A 16 -1.12 -15.59 -1.10
CA GLY A 16 -0.17 -14.60 -1.64
C GLY A 16 1.10 -15.24 -2.22
N GLY A 17 2.23 -14.55 -2.11
CA GLY A 17 3.50 -14.93 -2.75
C GLY A 17 3.67 -14.31 -4.14
N VAL A 18 4.78 -14.65 -4.79
CA VAL A 18 5.15 -14.13 -6.12
C VAL A 18 5.22 -15.29 -7.12
N PHE A 19 4.14 -15.49 -7.87
CA PHE A 19 4.00 -16.56 -8.89
C PHE A 19 3.82 -15.94 -10.28
N ILE A 20 4.90 -15.41 -10.82
CA ILE A 20 4.93 -14.71 -12.11
C ILE A 20 6.01 -15.32 -13.03
N ALA A 21 5.95 -14.98 -14.32
CA ALA A 21 7.00 -15.38 -15.26
C ALA A 21 8.35 -14.76 -14.85
N GLU A 22 9.45 -15.47 -15.13
CA GLU A 22 10.81 -15.03 -14.84
C GLU A 22 11.11 -13.65 -15.46
N THR A 23 10.57 -13.39 -16.65
CA THR A 23 10.70 -12.11 -17.36
C THR A 23 10.14 -10.91 -16.60
N LEU A 24 9.27 -11.12 -15.61
CA LEU A 24 8.67 -10.08 -14.78
C LEU A 24 9.37 -9.93 -13.42
N MET A 25 10.27 -10.86 -13.05
CA MET A 25 10.89 -10.87 -11.73
C MET A 25 11.72 -9.61 -11.46
N THR A 26 12.44 -9.10 -12.47
CA THR A 26 13.22 -7.87 -12.34
C THR A 26 12.35 -6.69 -11.98
N ALA A 27 11.26 -6.45 -12.74
CA ALA A 27 10.36 -5.32 -12.52
C ALA A 27 9.69 -5.37 -11.14
N VAL A 28 9.28 -6.56 -10.66
CA VAL A 28 8.69 -6.70 -9.32
C VAL A 28 9.72 -6.48 -8.22
N THR A 29 10.97 -6.90 -8.42
CA THR A 29 12.05 -6.67 -7.45
C THR A 29 12.36 -5.18 -7.33
N GLU A 30 12.51 -4.48 -8.46
CA GLU A 30 12.72 -3.03 -8.49
C GLU A 30 11.57 -2.26 -7.81
N LEU A 31 10.32 -2.67 -8.06
CA LEU A 31 9.16 -2.09 -7.40
C LEU A 31 9.19 -2.30 -5.88
N LYS A 32 9.55 -3.51 -5.42
CA LYS A 32 9.65 -3.82 -3.98
C LYS A 32 10.72 -2.96 -3.30
N GLU A 33 11.86 -2.76 -3.96
CA GLU A 33 12.94 -1.91 -3.45
C GLU A 33 12.53 -0.44 -3.41
N ALA A 34 11.91 0.07 -4.49
CA ALA A 34 11.41 1.43 -4.55
C ALA A 34 10.37 1.69 -3.45
N TYR A 35 9.40 0.77 -3.28
CA TYR A 35 8.41 0.87 -2.22
C TYR A 35 9.07 0.88 -0.83
N LYS A 36 10.02 -0.03 -0.56
CA LYS A 36 10.72 -0.07 0.74
C LYS A 36 11.48 1.23 1.03
N LYS A 37 12.00 1.88 -0.01
CA LYS A 37 12.67 3.19 0.11
C LYS A 37 11.67 4.31 0.44
N TYR A 38 10.58 4.41 -0.33
CA TYR A 38 9.70 5.58 -0.27
C TYR A 38 8.56 5.48 0.75
N LYS A 39 8.20 4.28 1.22
CA LYS A 39 7.09 4.09 2.17
C LYS A 39 7.26 4.87 3.49
N ASP A 40 8.49 5.12 3.90
CA ASP A 40 8.86 5.83 5.13
C ASP A 40 9.61 7.15 4.82
N ASP A 41 9.69 7.55 3.55
CA ASP A 41 10.36 8.78 3.11
C ASP A 41 9.47 9.99 3.37
N ALA A 42 9.96 10.93 4.19
CA ALA A 42 9.14 12.04 4.68
C ALA A 42 8.72 13.01 3.56
N ASP A 43 9.58 13.22 2.56
CA ASP A 43 9.28 14.12 1.43
C ASP A 43 8.23 13.50 0.50
N PHE A 44 8.36 12.20 0.21
CA PHE A 44 7.37 11.45 -0.57
C PHE A 44 6.00 11.41 0.13
N ILE A 45 5.97 11.12 1.43
CA ILE A 45 4.71 11.08 2.20
C ILE A 45 4.04 12.45 2.19
N LYS A 46 4.81 13.54 2.37
CA LYS A 46 4.29 14.89 2.37
C LYS A 46 3.66 15.28 1.03
N GLU A 47 4.30 14.92 -0.08
CA GLU A 47 3.75 15.13 -1.43
C GLU A 47 2.48 14.30 -1.64
N PHE A 48 2.52 13.02 -1.26
CA PHE A 48 1.37 12.12 -1.38
C PHE A 48 0.15 12.61 -0.57
N GLU A 49 0.36 13.05 0.68
CA GLU A 49 -0.70 13.61 1.52
C GLU A 49 -1.25 14.93 0.98
N TYR A 50 -0.40 15.77 0.38
CA TYR A 50 -0.81 16.99 -0.28
C TYR A 50 -1.77 16.68 -1.44
N ASP A 51 -1.41 15.73 -2.31
CA ASP A 51 -2.25 15.32 -3.43
C ASP A 51 -3.57 14.69 -2.95
N LEU A 52 -3.51 13.83 -1.93
CA LEU A 52 -4.72 13.26 -1.33
C LEU A 52 -5.68 14.36 -0.85
N LYS A 53 -5.18 15.44 -0.28
CA LYS A 53 -6.00 16.53 0.23
C LYS A 53 -6.48 17.49 -0.85
N HIS A 54 -5.57 17.94 -1.72
CA HIS A 54 -5.82 19.07 -2.62
C HIS A 54 -6.24 18.65 -4.03
N TYR A 55 -5.89 17.45 -4.46
CA TYR A 55 -6.28 16.91 -5.76
C TYR A 55 -7.41 15.89 -5.64
N VAL A 56 -7.26 14.88 -4.76
CA VAL A 56 -8.28 13.82 -4.58
C VAL A 56 -9.46 14.28 -3.71
N GLY A 57 -9.23 15.22 -2.78
CA GLY A 57 -10.28 15.80 -1.93
C GLY A 57 -10.53 15.07 -0.61
N ARG A 58 -9.53 14.36 -0.06
CA ARG A 58 -9.60 13.76 1.28
C ARG A 58 -9.60 14.85 2.37
N THR A 59 -10.16 14.61 3.55
CA THR A 59 -10.80 13.35 4.00
C THR A 59 -12.22 13.19 3.49
N THR A 60 -12.61 11.95 3.18
CA THR A 60 -13.99 11.60 2.88
C THR A 60 -14.81 11.67 4.17
N PRO A 61 -15.95 12.38 4.20
CA PRO A 61 -16.80 12.43 5.39
C PRO A 61 -17.44 11.06 5.62
N LEU A 62 -17.42 10.59 6.87
CA LEU A 62 -18.18 9.41 7.28
C LEU A 62 -19.59 9.85 7.66
N TYR A 63 -20.58 9.43 6.85
CA TYR A 63 -21.98 9.77 7.05
C TYR A 63 -22.74 8.65 7.76
N HIS A 64 -23.51 9.00 8.80
CA HIS A 64 -24.42 8.07 9.47
C HIS A 64 -25.78 8.07 8.78
N ALA A 65 -26.14 6.96 8.14
CA ALA A 65 -27.42 6.80 7.46
C ALA A 65 -28.50 6.32 8.42
N GLU A 66 -29.12 7.25 9.14
CA GLU A 66 -30.12 6.97 10.20
C GLU A 66 -31.29 6.09 9.75
N ASN A 67 -31.68 6.18 8.47
CA ASN A 67 -32.80 5.40 7.91
C ASN A 67 -32.43 4.00 7.40
N LEU A 68 -31.14 3.62 7.44
CA LEU A 68 -30.61 2.33 6.96
C LEU A 68 -29.98 1.49 8.08
N SER A 69 -30.14 1.92 9.33
CA SER A 69 -29.55 1.29 10.51
C SER A 69 -30.56 0.45 11.28
#